data_AF-A0A2M7WYM1-F1
#
_entry.id   AF-A0A2M7WYM1-F1
#
_cell.length_a   1.000
_cell.length_b   1.000
_cell.length_c   1.000
_cell.angle_alpha   90.00
_cell.angle_beta   90.00
_cell.angle_gamma   90.00
#
_symmetry.space_group_name_H-M   'P 1'
#
loop_
_entity.id
_entity.type
_entity.pdbx_description
1 polymer ?
#
loop_
_entity_poly.entity_id
_entity_poly.type
_entity_poly.pdbx_seq_one_letter_code
_entity_poly.pdbx_strand_id
1 'polypeptide(L)' 'GDLVLCAPVVADEALAQHKSRTDHYAHLCVHGTLHLLGYDHLDADAAETMESMEIRILAKLGIADPYAEF' A
#
# COMPACT_ATOMS: atom_id res chain seq x y z
N GLY A 1 7.10 -14.04 6.98
CA GLY A 1 6.86 -14.69 5.68
C GLY A 1 7.60 -13.93 4.61
N ASP A 2 7.31 -14.23 3.34
CA ASP A 2 7.95 -13.60 2.19
C ASP A 2 6.95 -12.71 1.45
N LEU A 3 7.44 -11.58 0.92
CA LEU A 3 6.67 -10.70 0.04
C LEU A 3 7.30 -10.75 -1.36
N VAL A 4 6.49 -11.08 -2.37
CA VAL A 4 6.93 -11.15 -3.76
C VAL A 4 6.09 -10.18 -4.58
N LEU A 5 6.75 -9.26 -5.28
CA LEU A 5 6.11 -8.24 -6.11
C LEU A 5 6.45 -8.46 -7.59
N CYS A 6 5.44 -8.40 -8.45
CA CYS A 6 5.62 -8.52 -9.89
C CYS A 6 5.95 -7.14 -10.50
N ALA A 7 7.22 -6.90 -10.78
CA ALA A 7 7.71 -5.59 -11.19
C ALA A 7 6.95 -4.90 -12.36
N PRO A 8 6.59 -5.61 -13.47
CA PRO A 8 5.81 -4.99 -14.54
C PRO A 8 4.39 -4.63 -14.10
N VAL A 9 3.72 -5.46 -13.31
CA VAL A 9 2.37 -5.20 -12.81
C VAL A 9 2.35 -3.95 -11.93
N VAL A 10 3.30 -3.83 -10.99
CA VAL A 10 3.42 -2.66 -10.13
C VAL A 10 3.66 -1.38 -10.96
N ALA A 11 4.43 -1.47 -12.05
CA ALA A 11 4.67 -0.32 -12.92
C ALA A 11 3.40 0.09 -13.69
N ASP A 12 2.64 -0.88 -14.20
CA ASP A 12 1.39 -0.64 -14.94
C ASP A 12 0.30 -0.05 -14.02
N GLU A 13 0.17 -0.56 -12.79
CA GLU A 13 -0.74 -0.03 -11.78
C GLU A 13 -0.40 1.40 -11.36
N ALA A 14 0.89 1.67 -11.09
CA ALA A 14 1.34 3.00 -10.74
C ALA A 14 0.99 4.02 -11.83
N LEU A 15 1.17 3.63 -13.10
CA LEU A 15 0.80 4.46 -14.24
C LEU A 15 -0.72 4.69 -14.30
N ALA A 16 -1.52 3.63 -14.17
CA ALA A 16 -2.98 3.69 -14.25
C ALA A 16 -3.61 4.52 -13.11
N GLN A 17 -2.98 4.53 -11.93
CA GLN A 17 -3.43 5.29 -10.77
C GLN A 17 -2.78 6.66 -10.65
N HIS A 18 -1.99 7.08 -11.64
CA HIS A 18 -1.22 8.33 -11.63
C HIS A 18 -0.30 8.50 -10.41
N LYS A 19 0.22 7.38 -9.89
CA LYS A 19 1.16 7.32 -8.77
C LYS A 19 2.60 7.28 -9.27
N SER A 20 3.51 7.84 -8.49
CA SER A 20 4.94 7.58 -8.64
C SER A 20 5.19 6.07 -8.48
N ARG A 21 6.05 5.50 -9.33
CA ARG A 21 6.43 4.08 -9.22
C ARG A 21 6.99 3.78 -7.83
N THR A 22 7.89 4.63 -7.34
CA THR A 22 8.52 4.46 -6.02
C THR A 22 7.47 4.44 -4.91
N ASP A 23 6.48 5.32 -5.00
CA ASP A 23 5.42 5.47 -4.01
C ASP A 23 4.52 4.24 -4.02
N HIS A 24 4.18 3.73 -5.21
CA HIS A 24 3.39 2.51 -5.36
C HIS A 24 4.14 1.26 -4.86
N TYR A 25 5.44 1.14 -5.12
CA TYR A 25 6.27 0.08 -4.54
C TYR A 25 6.29 0.15 -3.01
N ALA A 26 6.48 1.35 -2.46
CA ALA A 26 6.47 1.54 -1.00
C ALA A 26 5.13 1.18 -0.40
N HIS A 27 4.02 1.58 -1.05
CA HIS A 27 2.66 1.20 -0.65
C HIS A 27 2.50 -0.32 -0.60
N LEU A 28 2.82 -1.04 -1.68
CA LEU A 28 2.69 -2.51 -1.73
C LEU A 28 3.62 -3.22 -0.74
N CYS A 29 4.82 -2.68 -0.48
CA CYS A 29 5.72 -3.19 0.55
C CYS A 29 5.12 -3.06 1.95
N VAL A 30 4.54 -1.90 2.28
CA VAL A 30 3.89 -1.67 3.57
C VAL A 30 2.65 -2.55 3.70
N HIS A 31 1.78 -2.56 2.69
CA HIS A 31 0.57 -3.37 2.62
C HIS A 31 0.88 -4.86 2.81
N GLY A 32 1.80 -5.40 2.01
CA GLY A 32 2.24 -6.79 2.12
C GLY A 32 2.87 -7.14 3.46
N THR A 33 3.61 -6.20 4.06
CA THR A 33 4.17 -6.39 5.41
C THR A 33 3.08 -6.45 6.48
N LEU A 34 2.03 -5.62 6.38
CA LEU A 34 0.90 -5.66 7.30
C LEU A 34 0.13 -6.99 7.20
N HIS A 35 -0.06 -7.51 5.98
CA HIS A 35 -0.58 -8.86 5.77
C HIS A 35 0.27 -9.94 6.46
N LEU A 36 1.60 -9.84 6.33
CA LEU A 36 2.52 -10.77 7.02
C LEU A 36 2.48 -10.66 8.55
N LEU A 37 2.03 -9.53 9.10
CA LEU A 37 1.81 -9.30 10.53
C LEU A 37 0.41 -9.72 11.01
N GLY A 38 -0.45 -10.20 10.11
CA GLY A 38 -1.79 -10.69 10.42
C GLY A 38 -2.90 -9.63 10.37
N TYR A 39 -2.61 -8.45 9.83
CA TYR A 39 -3.67 -7.50 9.45
C TYR A 39 -4.30 -7.94 8.13
N ASP A 40 -5.58 -7.65 7.97
CA ASP A 40 -6.33 -7.96 6.75
C ASP A 40 -7.38 -6.85 6.54
N HIS A 41 -8.04 -6.87 5.38
CA HIS A 41 -9.02 -5.87 4.97
C HIS A 41 -10.26 -6.54 4.34
N LEU A 42 -10.66 -7.70 4.86
CA LEU A 42 -11.82 -8.47 4.37
C LEU A 42 -13.18 -7.89 4.80
N ASP A 43 -13.21 -7.20 5.94
CA ASP A 43 -14.37 -6.45 6.44
C ASP A 43 -14.01 -4.98 6.68
N ALA A 44 -15.03 -4.15 6.88
CA ALA A 44 -14.87 -2.70 6.95
C ALA A 44 -14.02 -2.24 8.15
N ASP A 45 -14.17 -2.87 9.31
CA ASP A 45 -13.45 -2.48 10.53
C ASP A 45 -11.97 -2.88 10.43
N ALA A 46 -11.71 -4.07 9.86
CA ALA A 46 -10.37 -4.55 9.56
C ALA A 46 -9.68 -3.67 8.51
N ALA A 47 -10.39 -3.31 7.43
CA ALA A 47 -9.91 -2.41 6.40
C ALA A 47 -9.55 -1.04 6.98
N GLU A 48 -10.46 -0.40 7.72
CA GLU A 48 -10.18 0.91 8.34
C GLU A 48 -8.93 0.89 9.21
N THR A 49 -8.75 -0.18 9.99
CA THR A 49 -7.58 -0.38 10.83
C THR A 49 -6.29 -0.51 10.00
N MET A 50 -6.31 -1.33 8.95
CA MET A 50 -5.16 -1.59 8.09
C MET A 50 -4.78 -0.34 7.28
N GLU A 51 -5.76 0.26 6.59
CA GLU A 51 -5.59 1.47 5.77
C GLU A 51 -5.04 2.64 6.60
N SER A 52 -5.56 2.84 7.82
CA SER A 52 -5.05 3.86 8.74
C SER A 52 -3.57 3.67 9.10
N MET A 53 -3.10 2.43 9.21
CA MET A 53 -1.68 2.17 9.44
C MET A 53 -0.85 2.40 8.19
N GLU A 54 -1.34 2.00 7.02
CA GLU A 54 -0.68 2.24 5.74
C GLU A 54 -0.43 3.74 5.54
N ILE A 55 -1.47 4.56 5.72
CA ILE A 55 -1.38 6.03 5.64
C ILE A 55 -0.32 6.57 6.61
N ARG A 56 -0.36 6.14 7.88
CA ARG A 56 0.59 6.62 8.91
C ARG A 56 2.03 6.21 8.63
N ILE A 57 2.26 5.04 8.04
CA ILE A 57 3.60 4.55 7.70
C ILE A 57 4.12 5.29 6.46
N LEU A 58 3.30 5.41 5.42
CA LEU A 58 3.67 6.12 4.18
C LEU A 58 3.95 7.60 4.43
N ALA A 59 3.16 8.26 5.28
CA ALA A 59 3.42 9.64 5.69
C ALA A 59 4.80 9.81 6.36
N LYS A 60 5.26 8.84 7.15
CA LYS A 60 6.62 8.86 7.75
C LYS A 60 7.72 8.67 6.70
N LEU A 61 7.41 8.05 5.57
CA LEU A 61 8.29 7.91 4.41
C LEU A 61 8.22 9.13 3.47
N GLY A 62 7.39 10.13 3.80
CA GLY A 62 7.17 11.31 2.95
C GLY A 62 6.30 11.05 1.74
N ILE A 63 5.52 9.96 1.75
CA ILE A 63 4.63 9.54 0.66
C ILE A 63 3.20 9.96 1.01
N ALA A 64 2.47 10.44 0.01
CA ALA A 64 1.09 10.88 0.17
C ALA A 64 0.14 9.71 0.48
N ASP A 65 -1.06 10.04 0.95
CA ASP A 65 -2.12 9.06 1.21
C ASP A 65 -2.48 8.30 -0.09
N PRO A 66 -2.31 6.97 -0.14
CA PRO A 66 -2.57 6.19 -1.35
C PRO A 66 -4.07 5.97 -1.64
N TYR A 67 -4.97 6.31 -0.71
CA TYR A 67 -6.42 6.19 -0.81
C TYR A 67 -7.12 7.52 -1.10
N ALA A 68 -6.39 8.64 -1.05
CA ALA A 68 -6.94 9.93 -1.43
C ALA A 68 -7.29 9.92 -2.93
N GLU A 69 -8.57 10.13 -3.24
CA GLU A 69 -9.02 10.36 -4.62
C GLU A 69 -8.51 11.74 -5.09
N PHE A 70 -7.98 11.79 -6.32
CA PHE A 70 -7.55 13.02 -7.00
C PHE A 70 -8.66 13.60 -7.87
#